data_AF-A0A951EBN7-F1
#
_entry.id   AF-A0A951EBN7-F1
#
_cell.length_a   1.000
_cell.length_b   1.000
_cell.length_c   1.000
_cell.angle_alpha   90.00
_cell.angle_beta   90.00
_cell.angle_gamma   90.00
#
_symmetry.space_group_name_H-M   'P 1'
#
loop_
_entity.id
_entity.type
_entity.pdbx_description
1 polymer ?
#
loop_
_entity_poly.entity_id
_entity_poly.type
_entity_poly.pdbx_seq_one_letter_code
_entity_poly.pdbx_strand_id
1 'polypeptide(L)'
;MLIVGTEKSPILEHLPERFLLIDDGPIIDQLTFPARRKITRFDYKTHSFNPLNNMGYRQARDFIALLDAVFPEGQSTLTKKNANFILLKALLSNPKRLDRLLYPKDNDPAHTDAYQKIQTLLLSPVLKTVLCRPTNITFRGILLARLNRAELGDFDCFVLGNLLIANYPGQVVIPDFGFYAAPHHIALIRRGRLTAGVNFLDEVPTKLRPNLLLMDDKIARHATSDDAETLAVYSGLSRGTVAFTDYVQRALT
;
A
#
# COMPACT_ATOMS: atom_id res chain seq x y z
N MET A 1 3.42 12.72 -5.77
CA MET A 1 4.82 13.07 -5.50
C MET A 1 5.63 11.80 -5.27
N LEU A 2 6.82 11.72 -5.85
CA LEU A 2 7.78 10.63 -5.67
C LEU A 2 9.03 11.15 -4.94
N ILE A 3 9.47 10.46 -3.89
CA ILE A 3 10.73 10.74 -3.19
C ILE A 3 11.64 9.51 -3.27
N VAL A 4 12.84 9.68 -3.84
CA VAL A 4 13.82 8.60 -3.98
C VAL A 4 15.07 8.84 -3.13
N GLY A 5 15.60 7.77 -2.53
CA GLY A 5 16.78 7.79 -1.66
C GLY A 5 16.45 7.70 -0.17
N THR A 6 17.44 7.58 0.70
CA THR A 6 17.19 7.14 2.10
C THR A 6 16.58 8.22 3.00
N GLU A 7 16.67 9.50 2.65
CA GLU A 7 16.10 10.58 3.45
C GLU A 7 14.67 10.90 3.00
N LYS A 8 13.70 10.67 3.90
CA LYS A 8 12.26 10.87 3.63
C LYS A 8 11.67 12.14 4.24
N SER A 9 12.50 12.96 4.89
CA SER A 9 12.08 14.23 5.53
C SER A 9 11.29 15.17 4.60
N PRO A 10 11.54 15.26 3.27
CA PRO A 10 10.81 16.22 2.44
C PRO A 10 9.32 15.88 2.30
N ILE A 11 8.88 14.67 2.64
CA ILE A 11 7.44 14.34 2.71
C ILE A 11 6.69 15.30 3.63
N LEU A 12 7.32 15.75 4.72
CA LEU A 12 6.69 16.58 5.75
C LEU A 12 6.27 17.96 5.23
N GLU A 13 6.99 18.49 4.25
CA GLU A 13 6.74 19.81 3.63
C GLU A 13 5.53 19.78 2.67
N HIS A 14 5.14 18.59 2.21
CA HIS A 14 4.14 18.40 1.17
C HIS A 14 2.93 17.57 1.65
N LEU A 15 2.69 17.53 2.97
CA LEU A 15 1.55 16.80 3.50
C LEU A 15 0.22 17.48 3.14
N PRO A 16 -0.74 16.75 2.55
CA PRO A 16 -2.03 17.32 2.19
C PRO A 16 -2.89 17.53 3.45
N GLU A 17 -4.05 18.18 3.31
CA GLU A 17 -4.92 18.46 4.45
C GLU A 17 -5.48 17.19 5.12
N ARG A 18 -5.76 16.15 4.33
CA ARG A 18 -6.27 14.85 4.77
C ARG A 18 -5.48 13.74 4.10
N PHE A 19 -4.79 12.94 4.90
CA PHE A 19 -4.02 11.81 4.43
C PHE A 19 -4.08 10.60 5.36
N LEU A 20 -3.81 9.44 4.76
CA LEU A 20 -3.30 8.27 5.45
C LEU A 20 -1.77 8.30 5.36
N LEU A 21 -1.08 8.25 6.50
CA LEU A 21 0.36 8.02 6.57
C LEU A 21 0.61 6.61 7.10
N ILE A 22 1.37 5.80 6.36
CA ILE A 22 1.84 4.48 6.79
C ILE A 22 3.36 4.55 6.92
N ASP A 23 3.86 4.34 8.13
CA ASP A 23 5.28 4.46 8.48
C ASP A 23 5.60 3.54 9.68
N ASP A 24 6.86 3.21 9.91
CA ASP A 24 7.31 2.45 11.07
C ASP A 24 7.52 3.33 12.32
N GLY A 25 7.57 4.65 12.16
CA GLY A 25 7.63 5.60 13.27
C GLY A 25 8.34 6.92 13.00
N PRO A 26 9.55 6.96 12.40
CA PRO A 26 10.38 8.15 12.33
C PRO A 26 9.70 9.37 11.71
N ILE A 27 8.90 9.18 10.66
CA ILE A 27 8.16 10.29 10.02
C ILE A 27 6.94 10.66 10.86
N ILE A 28 6.24 9.67 11.41
CA ILE A 28 5.09 9.91 12.31
C ILE A 28 5.50 10.72 13.54
N ASP A 29 6.65 10.40 14.13
CA ASP A 29 7.14 10.99 15.38
C ASP A 29 7.59 12.46 15.19
N GLN A 30 7.91 12.87 13.96
CA GLN A 30 8.25 14.26 13.60
C GLN A 30 7.01 15.15 13.38
N LEU A 31 5.82 14.57 13.26
CA LEU A 31 4.60 15.33 12.95
C LEU A 31 4.11 16.12 14.15
N THR A 32 4.00 17.43 13.95
CA THR A 32 3.28 18.32 14.86
C THR A 32 1.96 18.71 14.24
N PHE A 33 0.87 18.57 15.01
CA PHE A 33 -0.46 18.94 14.54
C PHE A 33 -1.08 20.01 15.43
N PRO A 34 -1.82 20.96 14.86
CA PRO A 34 -2.61 21.89 15.64
C PRO A 34 -3.73 21.15 16.38
N ALA A 35 -4.03 21.56 17.61
CA ALA A 35 -4.92 20.87 18.56
C ALA A 35 -6.34 20.57 18.04
N ARG A 36 -6.82 21.28 17.00
CA ARG A 36 -8.18 21.16 16.47
C ARG A 36 -8.34 20.16 15.32
N ARG A 37 -7.25 19.56 14.82
CA ARG A 37 -7.36 18.58 13.72
C ARG A 37 -7.82 17.22 14.26
N LYS A 38 -8.84 16.64 13.62
CA LYS A 38 -9.26 15.26 13.90
C LYS A 38 -8.21 14.30 13.34
N ILE A 39 -7.47 13.67 14.26
CA ILE A 39 -6.41 12.71 13.97
C ILE A 39 -6.82 11.37 14.55
N THR A 40 -6.72 10.33 13.74
CA THR A 40 -6.90 8.95 14.18
C THR A 40 -5.55 8.25 14.11
N ARG A 41 -5.10 7.69 15.23
CA ARG A 41 -3.91 6.84 15.29
C ARG A 41 -4.37 5.39 15.23
N PHE A 42 -4.09 4.71 14.12
CA PHE A 42 -4.39 3.28 14.00
C PHE A 42 -3.52 2.51 14.98
N ASP A 43 -4.13 1.54 15.63
CA ASP A 43 -3.51 0.63 16.59
C ASP A 43 -4.15 -0.73 16.36
N TYR A 44 -3.36 -1.69 15.91
CA TYR A 44 -3.83 -3.02 15.53
C TYR A 44 -4.33 -3.85 16.72
N LYS A 45 -4.03 -3.45 17.97
CA LYS A 45 -4.49 -4.14 19.18
C LYS A 45 -5.92 -3.74 19.54
N THR A 46 -6.30 -2.49 19.26
CA THR A 46 -7.58 -1.90 19.69
C THR A 46 -8.52 -1.60 18.54
N HIS A 47 -7.99 -1.27 17.36
CA HIS A 47 -8.77 -0.95 16.18
C HIS A 47 -9.04 -2.18 15.31
N SER A 48 -10.18 -2.12 14.63
CA SER A 48 -10.65 -3.13 13.70
C SER A 48 -11.52 -2.49 12.64
N PHE A 49 -11.49 -3.07 11.45
CA PHE A 49 -12.33 -2.69 10.34
C PHE A 49 -12.67 -3.91 9.51
N ASN A 50 -13.91 -3.97 9.03
CA ASN A 50 -14.34 -5.04 8.17
C ASN A 50 -14.02 -4.65 6.72
N PRO A 51 -13.05 -5.31 6.05
CA PRO A 51 -12.71 -4.98 4.67
C PRO A 51 -13.86 -5.28 3.71
N LEU A 52 -14.89 -6.03 4.14
CA LEU A 52 -16.07 -6.42 3.36
C LEU A 52 -17.19 -5.37 3.34
N ASN A 53 -17.07 -4.31 4.13
CA ASN A 53 -18.15 -3.32 4.26
C ASN A 53 -18.31 -2.51 2.95
N ASN A 54 -19.53 -2.46 2.41
CA ASN A 54 -19.85 -1.80 1.14
C ASN A 54 -18.96 -2.25 -0.04
N MET A 55 -18.63 -3.55 -0.09
CA MET A 55 -17.81 -4.16 -1.14
C MET A 55 -18.47 -4.04 -2.52
N GLY A 56 -18.02 -3.10 -3.34
CA GLY A 56 -18.37 -3.03 -4.75
C GLY A 56 -17.46 -3.91 -5.62
N TYR A 57 -17.80 -4.04 -6.90
CA TYR A 57 -17.01 -4.79 -7.88
C TYR A 57 -15.54 -4.39 -7.93
N ARG A 58 -15.28 -3.08 -7.89
CA ARG A 58 -13.92 -2.56 -7.92
C ARG A 58 -13.15 -2.93 -6.65
N GLN A 59 -13.74 -2.71 -5.48
CA GLN A 59 -13.11 -3.05 -4.20
C GLN A 59 -12.84 -4.56 -4.11
N ALA A 60 -13.74 -5.40 -4.61
CA ALA A 60 -13.55 -6.85 -4.63
C ALA A 60 -12.36 -7.25 -5.51
N ARG A 61 -12.21 -6.61 -6.69
CA ARG A 61 -11.06 -6.83 -7.57
C ARG A 61 -9.75 -6.38 -6.94
N ASP A 62 -9.75 -5.22 -6.27
CA ASP A 62 -8.57 -4.70 -5.57
C ASP A 62 -8.18 -5.64 -4.39
N PHE A 63 -9.16 -6.17 -3.65
CA PHE A 63 -8.93 -7.17 -2.60
C PHE A 63 -8.36 -8.49 -3.13
N ILE A 64 -8.85 -8.99 -4.26
CA ILE A 64 -8.27 -10.18 -4.90
C ILE A 64 -6.85 -9.93 -5.37
N ALA A 65 -6.58 -8.74 -5.95
CA ALA A 65 -5.23 -8.36 -6.38
C ALA A 65 -4.26 -8.24 -5.20
N LEU A 66 -4.74 -7.82 -4.02
CA LEU A 66 -3.99 -7.89 -2.78
C LEU A 66 -3.68 -9.35 -2.40
N LEU A 67 -4.67 -10.23 -2.37
CA LEU A 67 -4.46 -11.65 -2.03
C LEU A 67 -3.45 -12.31 -2.97
N ASP A 68 -3.48 -12.00 -4.26
CA ASP A 68 -2.51 -12.49 -5.25
C ASP A 68 -1.11 -11.89 -5.06
N ALA A 69 -0.98 -10.72 -4.44
CA ALA A 69 0.30 -10.13 -4.07
C ALA A 69 0.88 -10.75 -2.79
N VAL A 70 0.01 -11.09 -1.83
CA VAL A 70 0.37 -11.76 -0.57
C VAL A 70 0.74 -13.22 -0.81
N PHE A 71 -0.01 -13.91 -1.66
CA PHE A 71 0.16 -15.33 -2.00
C PHE A 71 0.47 -15.47 -3.49
N PRO A 72 1.73 -15.23 -3.92
CA PRO A 72 2.11 -15.33 -5.33
C PRO A 72 2.13 -16.78 -5.84
N GLU A 73 2.14 -17.77 -4.93
CA GLU A 73 2.16 -19.21 -5.21
C GLU A 73 0.83 -19.70 -5.82
N GLY A 74 0.87 -20.81 -6.58
CA GLY A 74 -0.30 -21.36 -7.31
C GLY A 74 -0.21 -21.28 -8.84
N GLN A 75 0.93 -21.65 -9.42
CA GLN A 75 1.35 -21.38 -10.81
C GLN A 75 0.54 -22.04 -11.95
N SER A 76 -0.51 -22.82 -11.69
CA SER A 76 -1.42 -23.23 -12.77
C SER A 76 -2.42 -22.09 -13.04
N THR A 77 -2.26 -21.44 -14.19
CA THR A 77 -3.07 -20.29 -14.64
C THR A 77 -4.58 -20.55 -14.58
N LEU A 78 -5.00 -21.81 -14.75
CA LEU A 78 -6.40 -22.23 -14.70
C LEU A 78 -6.95 -22.21 -13.26
N THR A 79 -6.24 -22.81 -12.30
CA THR A 79 -6.67 -22.85 -10.89
C THR A 79 -6.71 -21.45 -10.30
N LYS A 80 -5.70 -20.60 -10.59
CA LYS A 80 -5.69 -19.19 -10.16
C LYS A 80 -6.87 -18.40 -10.72
N LYS A 81 -7.19 -18.56 -12.01
CA LYS A 81 -8.31 -17.85 -12.64
C LYS A 81 -9.66 -18.28 -12.04
N ASN A 82 -9.83 -19.57 -11.77
CA ASN A 82 -11.06 -20.11 -11.19
C ASN A 82 -11.21 -19.72 -9.71
N ALA A 83 -10.14 -19.78 -8.92
CA ALA A 83 -10.14 -19.36 -7.52
C ALA A 83 -10.49 -17.86 -7.38
N ASN A 84 -9.90 -17.01 -8.23
CA ASN A 84 -10.21 -15.57 -8.26
C ASN A 84 -11.68 -15.31 -8.63
N PHE A 85 -12.27 -16.11 -9.51
CA PHE A 85 -13.68 -15.99 -9.84
C PHE A 85 -14.60 -16.43 -8.68
N ILE A 86 -14.23 -17.49 -7.96
CA ILE A 86 -14.94 -17.94 -6.75
C ILE A 86 -14.88 -16.86 -5.67
N LEU A 87 -13.70 -16.30 -5.40
CA LEU A 87 -13.51 -15.18 -4.47
C LEU A 87 -14.35 -13.98 -4.88
N LEU A 88 -14.35 -13.61 -6.16
CA LEU A 88 -15.12 -12.47 -6.66
C LEU A 88 -16.62 -12.68 -6.42
N LYS A 89 -17.16 -13.86 -6.72
CA LYS A 89 -18.57 -14.18 -6.45
C LYS A 89 -18.89 -14.12 -4.96
N ALA A 90 -18.02 -14.65 -4.11
CA ALA A 90 -18.20 -14.65 -2.66
C ALA A 90 -18.11 -13.24 -2.07
N LEU A 91 -17.23 -12.38 -2.57
CA LEU A 91 -17.12 -10.98 -2.13
C LEU A 91 -18.35 -10.15 -2.54
N LEU A 92 -18.95 -10.45 -3.68
CA LEU A 92 -20.13 -9.75 -4.19
C LEU A 92 -21.46 -10.26 -3.63
N SER A 93 -21.45 -11.36 -2.87
CA SER A 93 -22.66 -11.87 -2.20
C SER A 93 -23.01 -11.11 -0.90
N ASN A 94 -22.36 -9.97 -0.66
CA ASN A 94 -22.47 -9.16 0.55
C ASN A 94 -22.16 -9.94 1.85
N PRO A 95 -20.98 -10.58 1.93
CA PRO A 95 -20.56 -11.32 3.11
C PRO A 95 -20.35 -10.38 4.30
N LYS A 96 -20.78 -10.80 5.49
CA LYS A 96 -20.65 -10.00 6.71
C LYS A 96 -19.29 -10.15 7.39
N ARG A 97 -18.60 -11.27 7.20
CA ARG A 97 -17.34 -11.59 7.91
C ARG A 97 -16.40 -12.37 7.01
N LEU A 98 -15.11 -12.08 7.14
CA LEU A 98 -14.06 -12.68 6.32
C LEU A 98 -13.84 -14.16 6.66
N ASP A 99 -13.94 -14.53 7.93
CA ASP A 99 -13.81 -15.91 8.42
C ASP A 99 -14.91 -16.86 7.93
N ARG A 100 -16.01 -16.31 7.40
CA ARG A 100 -17.14 -17.06 6.85
C ARG A 100 -17.36 -16.79 5.36
N LEU A 101 -16.36 -16.24 4.66
CA LEU A 101 -16.47 -15.89 3.25
C LEU A 101 -16.67 -17.13 2.37
N LEU A 102 -15.96 -18.22 2.70
CA LEU A 102 -15.97 -19.49 1.98
C LEU A 102 -15.98 -20.64 2.99
N TYR A 103 -16.53 -21.78 2.57
CA TYR A 103 -16.53 -23.04 3.33
C TYR A 103 -15.67 -24.08 2.62
N PRO A 104 -15.04 -25.04 3.33
CA PRO A 104 -14.28 -26.10 2.67
C PRO A 104 -15.19 -26.90 1.73
N LYS A 105 -14.70 -27.18 0.52
CA LYS A 105 -15.40 -27.96 -0.50
C LYS A 105 -14.40 -28.87 -1.22
N ASP A 106 -14.31 -30.11 -0.77
CA ASP A 106 -13.23 -31.03 -1.16
C ASP A 106 -13.22 -31.41 -2.66
N ASN A 107 -14.35 -31.22 -3.35
CA ASN A 107 -14.51 -31.65 -4.75
C ASN A 107 -14.16 -30.56 -5.79
N ASP A 108 -13.72 -29.37 -5.37
CA ASP A 108 -13.38 -28.26 -6.27
C ASP A 108 -12.03 -27.64 -5.87
N PRO A 109 -10.92 -27.99 -6.56
CA PRO A 109 -9.59 -27.49 -6.24
C PRO A 109 -9.50 -25.95 -6.24
N ALA A 110 -10.25 -25.27 -7.10
CA ALA A 110 -10.25 -23.81 -7.15
C ALA A 110 -10.98 -23.20 -5.95
N HIS A 111 -12.02 -23.88 -5.45
CA HIS A 111 -12.71 -23.48 -4.22
C HIS A 111 -11.82 -23.70 -2.99
N THR A 112 -11.09 -24.82 -2.96
CA THR A 112 -10.14 -25.13 -1.89
C THR A 112 -9.01 -24.11 -1.85
N ASP A 113 -8.42 -23.74 -2.99
CA ASP A 113 -7.38 -22.69 -3.07
C ASP A 113 -7.90 -21.33 -2.56
N ALA A 114 -9.08 -20.91 -3.04
CA ALA A 114 -9.73 -19.68 -2.61
C ALA A 114 -9.99 -19.67 -1.09
N TYR A 115 -10.48 -20.77 -0.53
CA TYR A 115 -10.71 -20.93 0.90
C TYR A 115 -9.38 -20.88 1.68
N GLN A 116 -8.36 -21.60 1.22
CA GLN A 116 -7.04 -21.64 1.85
C GLN A 116 -6.39 -20.26 1.91
N LYS A 117 -6.43 -19.45 0.84
CA LYS A 117 -5.89 -18.08 0.86
C LYS A 117 -6.49 -17.23 1.98
N ILE A 118 -7.81 -17.31 2.18
CA ILE A 118 -8.51 -16.58 3.24
C ILE A 118 -8.16 -17.14 4.61
N GLN A 119 -8.13 -18.47 4.78
CA GLN A 119 -7.77 -19.08 6.06
C GLN A 119 -6.32 -18.79 6.45
N THR A 120 -5.38 -18.86 5.50
CA THR A 120 -3.96 -18.53 5.72
C THR A 120 -3.80 -17.09 6.19
N LEU A 121 -4.53 -16.14 5.59
CA LEU A 121 -4.56 -14.75 6.06
C LEU A 121 -5.01 -14.65 7.52
N LEU A 122 -6.01 -15.45 7.90
CA LEU A 122 -6.62 -15.45 9.23
C LEU A 122 -5.90 -16.35 10.24
N LEU A 123 -4.82 -17.04 9.85
CA LEU A 123 -3.91 -17.70 10.80
C LEU A 123 -3.17 -16.68 11.65
N SER A 124 -2.90 -15.48 11.11
CA SER A 124 -2.38 -14.38 11.90
C SER A 124 -3.43 -13.92 12.93
N PRO A 125 -3.12 -13.98 14.24
CA PRO A 125 -4.04 -13.50 15.27
C PRO A 125 -4.27 -12.00 15.19
N VAL A 126 -3.30 -11.24 14.67
CA VAL A 126 -3.40 -9.79 14.44
C VAL A 126 -4.42 -9.53 13.34
N LEU A 127 -4.23 -10.12 12.15
CA LEU A 127 -5.14 -9.91 11.01
C LEU A 127 -6.56 -10.41 11.34
N LYS A 128 -6.69 -11.56 11.98
CA LYS A 128 -7.99 -12.07 12.41
C LYS A 128 -8.70 -11.10 13.36
N THR A 129 -7.96 -10.49 14.28
CA THR A 129 -8.50 -9.51 15.23
C THR A 129 -8.93 -8.23 14.52
N VAL A 130 -8.08 -7.67 13.67
CA VAL A 130 -8.34 -6.41 12.97
C VAL A 130 -9.47 -6.56 11.94
N LEU A 131 -9.51 -7.67 11.18
CA LEU A 131 -10.38 -7.83 10.01
C LEU A 131 -11.75 -8.46 10.29
N CYS A 132 -11.88 -9.23 11.38
CA CYS A 132 -13.13 -9.95 11.68
C CYS A 132 -13.97 -9.32 12.79
N ARG A 133 -13.45 -8.32 13.52
CA ARG A 133 -14.21 -7.59 14.55
C ARG A 133 -15.09 -6.48 13.93
N PRO A 134 -16.15 -6.06 14.61
CA PRO A 134 -16.96 -4.92 14.17
C PRO A 134 -16.11 -3.68 13.96
N THR A 135 -16.35 -2.95 12.87
CA THR A 135 -15.56 -1.75 12.54
C THR A 135 -15.70 -0.70 13.64
N ASN A 136 -14.58 -0.31 14.25
CA ASN A 136 -14.53 0.69 15.32
C ASN A 136 -13.58 1.86 15.00
N ILE A 137 -12.99 1.88 13.80
CA ILE A 137 -12.14 2.97 13.31
C ILE A 137 -12.85 3.81 12.24
N THR A 138 -12.45 5.09 12.14
CA THR A 138 -12.88 6.01 11.09
C THR A 138 -11.77 6.26 10.06
N PHE A 139 -12.10 6.17 8.78
CA PHE A 139 -11.22 6.51 7.66
C PHE A 139 -11.38 7.98 7.20
N ARG A 140 -11.85 8.86 8.10
CA ARG A 140 -12.09 10.28 7.81
C ARG A 140 -11.06 11.16 8.50
N GLY A 141 -10.52 12.14 7.77
CA GLY A 141 -9.52 13.07 8.32
C GLY A 141 -8.11 12.50 8.19
N ILE A 142 -7.24 12.81 9.15
CA ILE A 142 -5.86 12.33 9.16
C ILE A 142 -5.81 10.97 9.86
N LEU A 143 -5.27 9.96 9.18
CA LEU A 143 -5.06 8.62 9.71
C LEU A 143 -3.57 8.31 9.74
N LEU A 144 -3.03 8.06 10.93
CA LEU A 144 -1.63 7.70 11.13
C LEU A 144 -1.57 6.22 11.48
N ALA A 145 -0.92 5.41 10.64
CA ALA A 145 -0.75 3.99 10.84
C ALA A 145 0.73 3.69 11.08
N ARG A 146 1.09 3.55 12.36
CA ARG A 146 2.43 3.10 12.76
C ARG A 146 2.49 1.59 12.63
N LEU A 147 2.99 1.10 11.50
CA LEU A 147 3.14 -0.32 11.21
C LEU A 147 4.61 -0.71 11.39
N ASN A 148 5.01 -0.95 12.64
CA ASN A 148 6.37 -1.35 12.96
C ASN A 148 6.62 -2.81 12.52
N ARG A 149 7.37 -2.98 11.44
CA ARG A 149 7.72 -4.28 10.85
C ARG A 149 8.50 -5.18 11.82
N ALA A 150 9.29 -4.63 12.73
CA ALA A 150 10.00 -5.42 13.73
C ALA A 150 9.07 -6.00 14.81
N GLU A 151 7.94 -5.34 15.12
CA GLU A 151 6.97 -5.81 16.11
C GLU A 151 5.88 -6.71 15.49
N LEU A 152 5.36 -6.33 14.33
CA LEU A 152 4.25 -7.02 13.65
C LEU A 152 4.72 -8.14 12.71
N GLY A 153 5.96 -8.05 12.21
CA GLY A 153 6.44 -8.88 11.12
C GLY A 153 5.98 -8.36 9.74
N ASP A 154 6.76 -8.70 8.72
CA ASP A 154 6.55 -8.21 7.35
C ASP A 154 5.19 -8.63 6.78
N PHE A 155 4.75 -9.87 7.04
CA PHE A 155 3.48 -10.37 6.52
C PHE A 155 2.28 -9.54 7.00
N ASP A 156 2.15 -9.31 8.31
CA ASP A 156 1.04 -8.56 8.88
C ASP A 156 1.09 -7.09 8.48
N CYS A 157 2.28 -6.47 8.50
CA CYS A 157 2.46 -5.10 8.04
C CYS A 157 2.02 -4.94 6.59
N PHE A 158 2.49 -5.80 5.68
CA PHE A 158 2.17 -5.72 4.26
C PHE A 158 0.66 -5.80 4.02
N VAL A 159 -0.02 -6.77 4.64
CA VAL A 159 -1.47 -6.95 4.51
C VAL A 159 -2.22 -5.74 5.08
N LEU A 160 -1.92 -5.33 6.32
CA LEU A 160 -2.60 -4.22 6.98
C LEU A 160 -2.41 -2.93 6.21
N GLY A 161 -1.18 -2.63 5.80
CA GLY A 161 -0.84 -1.44 5.03
C GLY A 161 -1.67 -1.37 3.75
N ASN A 162 -1.65 -2.42 2.93
CA ASN A 162 -2.41 -2.44 1.69
C ASN A 162 -3.94 -2.37 1.90
N LEU A 163 -4.47 -2.99 2.96
CA LEU A 163 -5.90 -2.87 3.27
C LEU A 163 -6.26 -1.45 3.73
N LEU A 164 -5.41 -0.78 4.50
CA LEU A 164 -5.61 0.61 4.88
C LEU A 164 -5.57 1.52 3.65
N ILE A 165 -4.63 1.30 2.73
CA ILE A 165 -4.53 2.01 1.45
C ILE A 165 -5.84 1.86 0.64
N ALA A 166 -6.36 0.63 0.54
CA ALA A 166 -7.56 0.33 -0.23
C ALA A 166 -8.83 0.98 0.38
N ASN A 167 -8.91 1.06 1.71
CA ASN A 167 -10.09 1.57 2.42
C ASN A 167 -10.05 3.08 2.67
N TYR A 168 -8.88 3.71 2.65
CA TYR A 168 -8.79 5.15 2.82
C TYR A 168 -9.21 5.90 1.54
N PRO A 169 -10.10 6.91 1.62
CA PRO A 169 -10.63 7.59 0.43
C PRO A 169 -9.75 8.76 -0.07
N GLY A 170 -8.86 9.29 0.76
CA GLY A 170 -8.07 10.50 0.49
C GLY A 170 -6.64 10.24 -0.03
N GLN A 171 -5.75 11.19 0.19
CA GLN A 171 -4.34 11.07 -0.17
C GLN A 171 -3.64 10.01 0.71
N VAL A 172 -2.72 9.26 0.12
CA VAL A 172 -1.97 8.19 0.80
C VAL A 172 -0.49 8.53 0.71
N VAL A 173 0.16 8.59 1.86
CA VAL A 173 1.57 8.95 2.04
C VAL A 173 2.28 7.74 2.63
N ILE A 174 3.30 7.23 1.93
CA ILE A 174 4.02 6.03 2.32
C ILE A 174 5.52 6.27 2.09
N PRO A 175 6.30 6.59 3.15
CA PRO A 175 7.73 6.84 3.04
C PRO A 175 8.54 5.62 2.58
N ASP A 176 8.11 4.41 2.94
CA ASP A 176 8.68 3.12 2.53
C ASP A 176 7.73 2.39 1.55
N PHE A 177 7.36 3.07 0.45
CA PHE A 177 6.39 2.55 -0.52
C PHE A 177 6.89 1.30 -1.25
N GLY A 178 8.21 1.12 -1.40
CA GLY A 178 8.80 -0.07 -2.00
C GLY A 178 8.28 -1.37 -1.40
N PHE A 179 8.25 -1.43 -0.07
CA PHE A 179 7.73 -2.57 0.67
C PHE A 179 6.24 -2.84 0.40
N TYR A 180 5.41 -1.79 0.32
CA TYR A 180 3.98 -1.92 0.08
C TYR A 180 3.60 -1.97 -1.41
N ALA A 181 4.56 -1.82 -2.33
CA ALA A 181 4.27 -1.63 -3.74
C ALA A 181 3.66 -2.89 -4.38
N ALA A 182 2.43 -2.78 -4.85
CA ALA A 182 1.75 -3.84 -5.57
C ALA A 182 1.18 -3.34 -6.91
N PRO A 183 1.08 -4.18 -7.95
CA PRO A 183 0.62 -3.75 -9.28
C PRO A 183 -0.75 -3.04 -9.30
N HIS A 184 -1.63 -3.34 -8.35
CA HIS A 184 -2.95 -2.71 -8.26
C HIS A 184 -2.91 -1.23 -7.81
N HIS A 185 -1.77 -0.76 -7.26
CA HIS A 185 -1.57 0.64 -6.88
C HIS A 185 -1.47 1.61 -8.06
N ILE A 186 -1.37 1.13 -9.32
CA ILE A 186 -1.42 1.99 -10.52
C ILE A 186 -2.66 2.91 -10.50
N ALA A 187 -3.79 2.41 -9.99
CA ALA A 187 -5.00 3.22 -9.86
C ALA A 187 -4.86 4.40 -8.89
N LEU A 188 -4.04 4.29 -7.84
CA LEU A 188 -3.77 5.38 -6.90
C LEU A 188 -2.91 6.45 -7.56
N ILE A 189 -1.89 6.04 -8.30
CA ILE A 189 -0.99 6.93 -9.04
C ILE A 189 -1.77 7.75 -10.06
N ARG A 190 -2.58 7.09 -10.90
CA ARG A 190 -3.40 7.76 -11.93
C ARG A 190 -4.40 8.76 -11.37
N ARG A 191 -4.81 8.60 -10.10
CA ARG A 191 -5.72 9.51 -9.42
C ARG A 191 -5.00 10.65 -8.70
N GLY A 192 -3.67 10.72 -8.78
CA GLY A 192 -2.88 11.69 -8.04
C GLY A 192 -3.05 11.53 -6.52
N ARG A 193 -3.33 10.31 -6.04
CA ARG A 193 -3.63 10.02 -4.62
C ARG A 193 -2.44 9.50 -3.83
N LEU A 194 -1.27 9.37 -4.44
CA LEU A 194 -0.10 8.74 -3.85
C LEU A 194 1.06 9.73 -3.72
N THR A 195 1.57 9.83 -2.50
CA THR A 195 2.92 10.30 -2.19
C THR A 195 3.74 9.09 -1.80
N ALA A 196 4.69 8.71 -2.65
CA ALA A 196 5.52 7.51 -2.48
C ALA A 196 6.95 7.90 -2.17
N GLY A 197 7.50 7.36 -1.08
CA GLY A 197 8.94 7.31 -0.85
C GLY A 197 9.47 5.92 -1.21
N VAL A 198 10.60 5.84 -1.92
CA VAL A 198 11.27 4.58 -2.27
C VAL A 198 12.78 4.72 -2.04
N ASN A 199 13.46 3.71 -1.50
CA ASN A 199 14.91 3.85 -1.27
C ASN A 199 15.64 3.81 -2.62
N PHE A 200 15.24 2.86 -3.45
CA PHE A 200 15.76 2.65 -4.80
C PHE A 200 14.60 2.52 -5.79
N LEU A 201 14.79 2.87 -7.06
CA LEU A 201 13.72 2.65 -8.06
C LEU A 201 13.50 1.15 -8.36
N ASP A 202 14.51 0.31 -8.11
CA ASP A 202 14.49 -1.10 -8.44
C ASP A 202 13.65 -1.96 -7.50
N GLU A 203 13.46 -1.54 -6.26
CA GLU A 203 12.62 -2.20 -5.25
C GLU A 203 11.13 -2.24 -5.64
N VAL A 204 10.71 -1.34 -6.53
CA VAL A 204 9.34 -1.26 -7.01
C VAL A 204 9.12 -2.24 -8.18
N PRO A 205 7.97 -2.96 -8.22
CA PRO A 205 7.62 -3.82 -9.35
C PRO A 205 7.75 -3.09 -10.71
N THR A 206 8.33 -3.77 -11.69
CA THR A 206 8.63 -3.22 -13.02
C THR A 206 7.43 -2.60 -13.74
N LYS A 207 6.22 -3.13 -13.53
CA LYS A 207 4.98 -2.58 -14.11
C LYS A 207 4.58 -1.24 -13.49
N LEU A 208 5.00 -0.97 -12.26
CA LEU A 208 4.58 0.20 -11.49
C LEU A 208 5.61 1.34 -11.59
N ARG A 209 6.91 1.01 -11.72
CA ARG A 209 8.02 1.98 -11.83
C ARG A 209 7.80 3.09 -12.87
N PRO A 210 7.38 2.81 -14.13
CA PRO A 210 7.14 3.89 -15.10
C PRO A 210 6.05 4.87 -14.66
N ASN A 211 5.01 4.37 -13.98
CA ASN A 211 3.92 5.22 -13.49
C ASN A 211 4.39 6.14 -12.35
N LEU A 212 5.32 5.68 -11.49
CA LEU A 212 5.90 6.53 -10.46
C LEU A 212 6.78 7.63 -11.06
N LEU A 213 7.62 7.29 -12.04
CA LEU A 213 8.51 8.26 -12.69
C LEU A 213 7.75 9.36 -13.44
N LEU A 214 6.52 9.08 -13.85
CA LEU A 214 5.60 10.03 -14.49
C LEU A 214 4.82 10.90 -13.50
N MET A 215 4.98 10.74 -12.18
CA MET A 215 4.41 11.70 -11.22
C MET A 215 5.02 13.09 -11.41
N ASP A 216 4.22 14.14 -11.26
CA ASP A 216 4.66 15.52 -11.52
C ASP A 216 5.87 15.91 -10.64
N ASP A 217 5.69 15.83 -9.33
CA ASP A 217 6.75 16.16 -8.36
C ASP A 217 7.65 14.96 -8.08
N LYS A 218 8.96 15.17 -8.27
CA LYS A 218 10.02 14.20 -8.01
C LYS A 218 11.10 14.87 -7.17
N ILE A 219 11.44 14.24 -6.04
CA ILE A 219 12.50 14.69 -5.15
C ILE A 219 13.47 13.52 -4.97
N ALA A 220 14.77 13.82 -5.00
CA ALA A 220 15.81 12.85 -4.72
C ALA A 220 16.66 13.38 -3.56
N ARG A 221 16.91 12.54 -2.54
CA ARG A 221 17.73 12.85 -1.37
C ARG A 221 18.48 11.61 -0.92
N HIS A 222 19.80 11.69 -0.84
CA HIS A 222 20.65 10.52 -0.58
C HIS A 222 20.30 9.33 -1.51
N ALA A 223 20.05 9.62 -2.79
CA ALA A 223 19.75 8.61 -3.80
C ALA A 223 21.04 8.02 -4.40
N THR A 224 20.93 6.91 -5.12
CA THR A 224 22.05 6.41 -5.94
C THR A 224 22.28 7.30 -7.16
N SER A 225 23.49 7.27 -7.74
CA SER A 225 23.78 8.02 -8.97
C SER A 225 22.83 7.63 -10.10
N ASP A 226 22.58 6.33 -10.27
CA ASP A 226 21.73 5.80 -11.34
C ASP A 226 20.26 6.25 -11.18
N ASP A 227 19.74 6.24 -9.94
CA ASP A 227 18.40 6.73 -9.65
C ASP A 227 18.30 8.24 -9.85
N ALA A 228 19.31 9.01 -9.40
CA ALA A 228 19.37 10.45 -9.56
C ALA A 228 19.39 10.87 -11.04
N GLU A 229 20.22 10.22 -11.86
CA GLU A 229 20.26 10.44 -13.30
C GLU A 229 18.92 10.11 -13.96
N THR A 230 18.29 9.00 -13.57
CA THR A 230 16.98 8.59 -14.09
C THR A 230 15.94 9.66 -13.78
N LEU A 231 15.89 10.15 -12.54
CA LEU A 231 14.93 11.21 -12.16
C LEU A 231 15.20 12.54 -12.86
N ALA A 232 16.46 12.91 -13.09
CA ALA A 232 16.81 14.11 -13.82
C ALA A 232 16.26 14.06 -15.26
N VAL A 233 16.43 12.93 -15.96
CA VAL A 233 15.89 12.72 -17.30
C VAL A 233 14.36 12.81 -17.30
N TYR A 234 13.70 12.15 -16.34
CA TYR A 234 12.23 12.20 -16.22
C TYR A 234 11.68 13.55 -15.74
N SER A 235 12.56 14.43 -15.25
CA SER A 235 12.25 15.84 -14.96
C SER A 235 12.50 16.76 -16.15
N GLY A 236 12.87 16.19 -17.31
CA GLY A 236 13.10 16.93 -18.55
C GLY A 236 14.49 17.57 -18.66
N LEU A 237 15.44 17.20 -17.79
CA LEU A 237 16.79 17.74 -17.81
C LEU A 237 17.67 16.97 -18.81
N SER A 238 18.36 17.70 -19.69
CA SER A 238 19.28 17.10 -20.66
C SER A 238 20.65 16.80 -20.04
N ARG A 239 21.16 15.60 -20.29
CA ARG A 239 22.52 15.20 -19.89
C ARG A 239 23.56 16.18 -20.45
N GLY A 240 24.58 16.47 -19.63
CA GLY A 240 25.65 17.41 -19.98
C GLY A 240 25.32 18.89 -19.76
N THR A 241 24.12 19.23 -19.28
CA THR A 241 23.78 20.59 -18.85
C THR A 241 24.15 20.83 -17.39
N VAL A 242 24.45 22.08 -17.02
CA VAL A 242 24.73 22.46 -15.62
C VAL A 242 23.55 22.08 -14.72
N ALA A 243 22.31 22.32 -15.18
CA ALA A 243 21.10 21.97 -14.43
C ALA A 243 20.99 20.47 -14.13
N PHE A 244 21.41 19.61 -15.07
CA PHE A 244 21.44 18.16 -14.85
C PHE A 244 22.47 17.78 -13.79
N THR A 245 23.70 18.30 -13.91
CA THR A 245 24.78 18.02 -12.94
C THR A 245 24.41 18.52 -11.55
N ASP A 246 23.84 19.72 -11.44
CA ASP A 246 23.38 20.31 -10.18
C ASP A 246 22.28 19.46 -9.53
N TYR A 247 21.32 18.98 -10.33
CA TYR A 247 20.26 18.10 -9.83
C TYR A 247 20.83 16.81 -9.26
N VAL A 248 21.69 16.12 -10.03
CA VAL A 248 22.32 14.88 -9.59
C VAL A 248 23.15 15.10 -8.34
N GLN A 249 23.96 16.15 -8.28
CA GLN A 249 24.77 16.44 -7.11
C GLN A 249 23.91 16.69 -5.86
N ARG A 250 22.83 17.46 -5.97
CA ARG A 250 21.88 17.68 -4.86
C ARG A 250 21.13 16.42 -4.44
N ALA A 251 20.93 15.48 -5.36
CA ALA A 251 20.24 14.22 -5.10
C ALA A 251 21.10 13.24 -4.30
N LEU A 252 22.43 13.32 -4.45
CA LEU A 252 23.39 12.47 -3.75
C LEU A 252 23.68 12.94 -2.32
N THR A 253 23.52 14.25 -2.07
CA THR A 253 23.74 14.92 -0.77
C THR A 253 22.48 15.02 0.06
#